data_AF-A0A921MWG5-F1
#
_entry.id   AF-A0A921MWG5-F1
#
_cell.length_a   1.000
_cell.length_b   1.000
_cell.length_c   1.000
_cell.angle_alpha   90.00
_cell.angle_beta   90.00
_cell.angle_gamma   90.00
#
_symmetry.space_group_name_H-M   'P 1'
#
loop_
_entity.id
_entity.type
_entity.pdbx_description
1 polymer ?
#
loop_
_entity_poly.entity_id
_entity_poly.type
_entity_poly.pdbx_seq_one_letter_code
_entity_poly.pdbx_strand_id
1 'polypeptide(L)'
;MTATASPRPTARSRANRAFFLRFGIGMALYFAALFLAYLAPGIGIPAWIPALLVVPAVSFMAWSNIEMYRSGDEFERRKIAEAILLAFVVATPLILAVGVLQFYLLPSMNWIFAFSILMIGWLVGTLVSAVRYR
;
A
#
# COMPACT_ATOMS: atom_id res chain seq x y z
N MET A 1 -1.19 -9.79 46.09
CA MET A 1 -0.68 -9.45 44.74
C MET A 1 -1.59 -10.10 43.71
N THR A 2 -2.61 -9.38 43.24
CA THR A 2 -3.53 -9.86 42.20
C THR A 2 -2.89 -9.60 40.84
N ALA A 3 -2.54 -10.67 40.14
CA ALA A 3 -2.05 -10.59 38.76
C ALA A 3 -3.15 -9.99 37.87
N THR A 4 -2.92 -8.77 37.36
CA THR A 4 -3.77 -8.15 36.35
C THR A 4 -3.61 -8.95 35.06
N ALA A 5 -4.54 -9.85 34.79
CA ALA A 5 -4.59 -10.58 33.53
C ALA A 5 -4.59 -9.57 32.37
N SER A 6 -3.59 -9.63 31.50
CA SER A 6 -3.51 -8.75 30.34
C SER A 6 -4.79 -8.87 29.51
N PRO A 7 -5.39 -7.76 29.04
CA PRO A 7 -6.62 -7.82 28.27
C PRO A 7 -6.47 -8.74 27.06
N ARG A 8 -7.38 -9.72 26.90
CA ARG A 8 -7.36 -10.58 25.72
C ARG A 8 -7.56 -9.70 24.47
N PRO A 9 -6.76 -9.90 23.41
CA PRO A 9 -6.88 -9.10 22.20
C PRO A 9 -8.28 -9.27 21.60
N THR A 10 -8.97 -8.16 21.32
CA THR A 10 -10.27 -8.14 20.64
C THR A 10 -10.15 -8.70 19.22
N ALA A 11 -11.25 -9.15 18.61
CA ALA A 11 -11.27 -9.61 17.22
C ALA A 11 -10.65 -8.58 16.27
N ARG A 12 -10.94 -7.29 16.49
CA ARG A 12 -10.34 -6.15 15.78
C ARG A 12 -8.83 -6.09 15.92
N SER A 13 -8.30 -6.17 17.15
CA SER A 13 -6.85 -6.12 17.37
C SER A 13 -6.12 -7.29 16.69
N ARG A 14 -6.73 -8.47 16.63
CA ARG A 14 -6.20 -9.64 15.91
C ARG A 14 -6.20 -9.42 14.40
N ALA A 15 -7.29 -8.88 13.85
CA ALA A 15 -7.39 -8.56 12.43
C ALA A 15 -6.34 -7.52 12.01
N ASN A 16 -6.18 -6.45 12.79
CA ASN A 16 -5.15 -5.43 12.55
C ASN A 16 -3.74 -6.05 12.61
N ARG A 17 -3.45 -6.89 13.61
CA ARG A 17 -2.15 -7.56 13.71
C ARG A 17 -1.89 -8.48 12.52
N ALA A 18 -2.89 -9.24 12.09
CA ALA A 18 -2.78 -10.11 10.92
C ALA A 18 -2.53 -9.29 9.64
N PHE A 19 -3.22 -8.15 9.48
CA PHE A 19 -2.98 -7.21 8.41
C PHE A 19 -1.53 -6.70 8.41
N PHE A 20 -1.06 -6.13 9.52
CA PHE A 20 0.30 -5.58 9.59
C PHE A 20 1.37 -6.65 9.36
N LEU A 21 1.16 -7.87 9.85
CA LEU A 21 2.07 -8.97 9.60
C LEU A 21 2.10 -9.35 8.11
N ARG A 22 0.94 -9.56 7.48
CA ARG A 22 0.85 -9.92 6.04
C ARG A 22 1.40 -8.80 5.16
N PHE A 23 1.00 -7.57 5.42
CA PHE A 23 1.49 -6.39 4.68
C PHE A 23 3.01 -6.23 4.87
N GLY A 24 3.52 -6.39 6.10
CA GLY A 24 4.96 -6.33 6.39
C GLY A 24 5.76 -7.44 5.72
N ILE A 25 5.24 -8.66 5.67
CA ILE A 25 5.85 -9.77 4.91
C ILE A 25 5.88 -9.43 3.42
N GLY A 26 4.77 -8.96 2.85
CA GLY A 26 4.72 -8.54 1.46
C GLY A 26 5.71 -7.41 1.13
N MET A 27 5.88 -6.46 2.05
CA MET A 27 6.87 -5.39 1.93
C MET A 27 8.30 -5.92 1.95
N ALA A 28 8.61 -6.86 2.86
CA ALA A 28 9.92 -7.52 2.91
C ALA A 28 10.20 -8.30 1.60
N LEU A 29 9.21 -9.03 1.09
CA LEU A 29 9.32 -9.72 -0.20
C LEU A 29 9.53 -8.76 -1.36
N TYR A 30 8.84 -7.62 -1.36
CA TYR A 30 9.02 -6.57 -2.36
C TYR A 30 10.45 -6.01 -2.34
N PHE A 31 10.98 -5.65 -1.16
CA PHE A 31 12.36 -5.18 -1.05
C PHE A 31 13.39 -6.26 -1.43
N ALA A 32 13.14 -7.52 -1.06
CA ALA A 32 13.98 -8.63 -1.49
C ALA A 32 13.98 -8.78 -3.03
N ALA A 33 12.82 -8.68 -3.69
CA ALA A 33 12.70 -8.71 -5.14
C ALA A 33 13.50 -7.58 -5.81
N LEU A 34 13.39 -6.36 -5.29
CA LEU A 34 14.18 -5.22 -5.79
C LEU A 34 15.68 -5.41 -5.59
N PHE A 35 16.09 -5.93 -4.43
CA PHE A 35 17.49 -6.20 -4.13
C PHE A 35 18.08 -7.27 -5.06
N LEU A 36 17.32 -8.34 -5.32
CA LEU A 36 17.72 -9.37 -6.30
C LEU A 36 17.81 -8.80 -7.71
N ALA A 37 16.87 -7.94 -8.12
CA ALA A 37 16.92 -7.26 -9.42
C ALA A 37 18.12 -6.32 -9.57
N TYR A 38 18.53 -5.67 -8.49
CA TYR A 38 19.72 -4.84 -8.45
C TYR A 38 21.02 -5.66 -8.59
N LEU A 39 21.11 -6.83 -7.94
CA LEU A 39 22.31 -7.68 -7.97
C LEU A 39 22.44 -8.53 -9.24
N ALA A 40 21.33 -8.92 -9.85
CA ALA A 40 21.30 -9.87 -10.98
C ALA A 40 22.23 -9.52 -12.16
N PRO A 41 22.34 -8.25 -12.61
CA PRO A 41 23.27 -7.89 -13.67
C PRO A 41 24.73 -8.23 -13.34
N GLY A 42 25.12 -8.17 -12.06
CA GLY A 42 26.48 -8.47 -11.61
C GLY A 42 26.91 -9.93 -11.78
N ILE A 43 25.96 -10.83 -12.04
CA ILE A 43 26.20 -12.26 -12.30
C ILE A 43 25.68 -12.71 -13.68
N GLY A 44 25.44 -11.75 -14.59
CA GLY A 44 25.00 -12.02 -15.96
C GLY A 44 23.51 -12.36 -16.12
N ILE A 45 22.71 -12.18 -15.07
CA ILE A 45 21.26 -12.40 -15.14
C ILE A 45 20.56 -11.07 -15.50
N PRO A 46 19.68 -11.04 -16.51
CA PRO A 46 18.87 -9.86 -16.80
C PRO A 46 18.01 -9.44 -15.61
N ALA A 47 18.09 -8.18 -15.19
CA ALA A 47 17.39 -7.65 -14.01
C ALA A 47 15.86 -7.81 -14.06
N TRP A 48 15.27 -7.90 -15.26
CA TRP A 48 13.82 -8.07 -15.40
C TRP A 48 13.33 -9.41 -14.85
N ILE A 49 14.16 -10.46 -14.85
CA ILE A 49 13.77 -11.79 -14.37
C ILE A 49 13.42 -11.77 -12.87
N PRO A 50 14.34 -11.39 -11.96
CA PRO A 50 14.00 -11.25 -10.54
C PRO A 50 13.03 -10.08 -10.28
N ALA A 51 12.99 -9.05 -11.13
CA ALA A 51 12.00 -7.97 -10.98
C ALA A 51 10.55 -8.48 -11.09
N LEU A 52 10.29 -9.61 -11.78
CA LEU A 52 8.96 -10.22 -11.81
C LEU A 52 8.48 -10.65 -10.42
N LEU A 53 9.37 -10.87 -9.44
CA LEU A 53 9.00 -11.17 -8.06
C LEU A 53 8.29 -10.00 -7.36
N VAL A 54 8.37 -8.79 -7.91
CA VAL A 54 7.56 -7.65 -7.45
C VAL A 54 6.07 -7.95 -7.58
N VAL A 55 5.64 -8.65 -8.63
CA VAL A 55 4.22 -8.94 -8.88
C VAL A 55 3.60 -9.72 -7.72
N PRO A 56 4.07 -10.94 -7.36
CA PRO A 56 3.48 -11.67 -6.25
C PRO A 56 3.63 -10.95 -4.90
N ALA A 57 4.72 -10.21 -4.68
CA ALA A 57 4.90 -9.45 -3.45
C ALA A 57 3.85 -8.32 -3.30
N VAL A 58 3.63 -7.54 -4.36
CA VAL A 58 2.62 -6.48 -4.39
C VAL A 58 1.21 -7.06 -4.35
N SER A 59 0.94 -8.16 -5.06
CA SER A 59 -0.34 -8.85 -4.98
C SER A 59 -0.66 -9.33 -3.56
N PHE A 60 0.33 -9.85 -2.83
CA PHE A 60 0.17 -10.26 -1.44
C PHE A 60 -0.15 -9.07 -0.52
N MET A 61 0.54 -7.93 -0.69
CA MET A 61 0.23 -6.69 0.03
C MET A 61 -1.17 -6.16 -0.31
N ALA A 62 -1.57 -6.19 -1.57
CA ALA A 62 -2.91 -5.77 -1.98
C ALA A 62 -3.98 -6.70 -1.38
N TRP A 63 -3.72 -8.00 -1.36
CA TRP A 63 -4.62 -8.98 -0.77
C TRP A 63 -4.83 -8.77 0.73
N SER A 64 -3.79 -8.41 1.48
CA SER A 64 -3.94 -8.11 2.91
C SER A 64 -4.89 -6.93 3.16
N ASN A 65 -4.92 -5.94 2.27
CA ASN A 65 -5.87 -4.83 2.35
C ASN A 65 -7.32 -5.28 2.12
N ILE A 66 -7.55 -6.20 1.17
CA ILE A 66 -8.87 -6.80 0.94
C ILE A 66 -9.35 -7.56 2.18
N GLU A 67 -8.46 -8.35 2.79
CA GLU A 67 -8.79 -9.08 4.01
C GLU A 67 -9.09 -8.14 5.19
N MET A 68 -8.34 -7.05 5.33
CA MET A 68 -8.60 -6.04 6.36
C MET A 68 -9.99 -5.41 6.16
N TYR A 69 -10.31 -4.99 4.93
CA TYR A 69 -11.64 -4.47 4.59
C TYR A 69 -12.76 -5.47 4.93
N ARG A 70 -12.60 -6.74 4.54
CA ARG A 70 -13.59 -7.80 4.82
C ARG A 70 -13.73 -8.11 6.31
N SER A 71 -12.68 -7.93 7.10
CA SER A 71 -12.70 -8.17 8.56
C SER A 71 -13.39 -7.07 9.37
N GLY A 72 -13.56 -5.87 8.78
CA GLY A 72 -14.23 -4.74 9.41
C GLY A 72 -15.74 -4.91 9.46
N ASP A 73 -16.37 -4.28 10.45
CA ASP A 73 -17.81 -4.05 10.47
C ASP A 73 -18.22 -3.00 9.42
N GLU A 74 -19.52 -2.68 9.34
CA GLU A 74 -20.02 -1.71 8.36
C GLU A 74 -19.39 -0.32 8.51
N PHE A 75 -19.14 0.12 9.74
CA PHE A 75 -18.54 1.44 10.00
C PHE A 75 -17.08 1.48 9.54
N GLU A 76 -16.28 0.47 9.88
CA GLU A 76 -14.88 0.37 9.47
C GLU A 76 -14.75 0.23 7.95
N ARG A 77 -15.64 -0.54 7.31
CA ARG A 77 -15.68 -0.64 5.84
C ARG A 77 -16.00 0.70 5.18
N ARG A 78 -16.98 1.45 5.71
CA ARG A 78 -17.29 2.81 5.23
C ARG A 78 -16.09 3.75 5.37
N LYS A 79 -15.39 3.67 6.51
CA LYS A 79 -14.17 4.44 6.79
C LYS A 79 -13.06 4.16 5.78
N ILE A 80 -12.81 2.89 5.47
CA ILE A 80 -11.81 2.46 4.46
C ILE A 80 -12.26 2.90 3.06
N ALA A 81 -13.54 2.73 2.71
CA ALA A 81 -14.07 3.13 1.41
C ALA A 81 -13.94 4.65 1.19
N GLU A 82 -14.25 5.46 2.21
CA GLU A 82 -14.06 6.91 2.15
C GLU A 82 -12.59 7.28 1.95
N ALA A 83 -11.66 6.62 2.65
CA ALA A 83 -10.24 6.84 2.47
C ALA A 83 -9.79 6.56 1.02
N ILE A 84 -10.30 5.48 0.41
CA ILE A 84 -10.01 5.13 -0.99
C ILE A 84 -10.61 6.16 -1.96
N LEU A 85 -11.84 6.62 -1.71
CA LEU A 85 -12.48 7.64 -2.55
C LEU A 85 -11.74 8.98 -2.48
N LEU A 86 -11.32 9.40 -1.29
CA LEU A 86 -10.48 10.60 -1.11
C LEU A 86 -9.14 10.46 -1.84
N ALA A 87 -8.50 9.30 -1.73
CA ALA A 87 -7.27 9.00 -2.46
C ALA A 87 -7.47 9.13 -3.97
N PHE A 88 -8.57 8.58 -4.50
CA PHE A 88 -8.91 8.66 -5.91
C PHE A 88 -9.15 10.10 -6.38
N VAL A 89 -9.91 10.88 -5.61
CA VAL A 89 -10.22 12.30 -5.91
C VAL A 89 -8.96 13.15 -5.91
N VAL A 90 -7.96 12.85 -5.06
CA VAL A 90 -6.70 13.59 -5.02
C VAL A 90 -5.72 13.11 -6.09
N ALA A 91 -5.50 11.80 -6.22
CA ALA A 91 -4.46 11.26 -7.06
C ALA A 91 -4.78 11.36 -8.56
N THR A 92 -6.02 11.09 -8.96
CA THR A 92 -6.42 11.09 -10.37
C THR A 92 -6.15 12.41 -11.08
N PRO A 93 -6.62 13.58 -10.59
CA PRO A 93 -6.35 14.85 -11.26
C PRO A 93 -4.86 15.19 -11.28
N LEU A 94 -4.10 14.84 -10.23
CA LEU A 94 -2.66 15.09 -10.19
C LEU A 94 -1.90 14.24 -11.22
N ILE A 95 -2.20 12.94 -11.31
CA ILE A 95 -1.59 12.05 -12.30
C ILE A 95 -1.92 12.51 -13.72
N LEU A 96 -3.19 12.85 -13.99
CA LEU A 96 -3.61 13.35 -15.30
C LEU A 96 -2.97 14.70 -15.64
N ALA A 97 -2.88 15.63 -14.68
CA ALA A 97 -2.19 16.90 -14.88
C ALA A 97 -0.71 16.69 -15.25
N VAL A 98 -0.01 15.81 -14.53
CA VAL A 98 1.38 15.44 -14.82
C VAL A 98 1.50 14.82 -16.21
N GLY A 99 0.58 13.92 -16.59
CA GLY A 99 0.56 13.31 -17.92
C GLY A 99 0.34 14.32 -19.04
N VAL A 100 -0.59 15.27 -18.86
CA VAL A 100 -0.85 16.33 -19.85
C VAL A 100 0.35 17.26 -19.97
N LEU A 101 0.93 17.69 -18.85
CA LEU A 101 2.07 18.60 -18.83
C LEU A 101 3.34 18.00 -19.49
N GLN A 102 3.46 16.67 -19.55
CA GLN A 102 4.55 15.98 -20.27
C GLN A 102 4.48 16.12 -21.79
N PHE A 103 3.33 16.49 -22.37
CA PHE A 103 3.24 16.84 -23.80
C PHE A 103 3.81 18.22 -24.11
N TYR A 104 4.10 19.02 -23.09
CA TYR A 104 4.55 20.39 -23.26
C TYR A 104 5.96 20.56 -22.71
N LEU A 105 6.10 20.60 -21.39
CA LEU A 105 7.29 21.16 -20.72
C LEU A 105 7.78 20.32 -19.53
N LEU A 106 7.03 19.29 -19.10
CA LEU A 106 7.56 18.33 -18.14
C LEU A 106 8.36 17.22 -18.86
N PRO A 107 9.51 16.81 -18.29
CA PRO A 107 10.25 15.67 -18.80
C PRO A 107 9.46 14.38 -18.58
N SER A 108 9.75 13.36 -19.39
CA SER A 108 9.11 12.05 -19.26
C SER A 108 9.36 11.45 -17.88
N MET A 109 8.28 11.13 -17.17
CA MET A 109 8.34 10.54 -15.84
C MET A 109 8.10 9.03 -15.93
N ASN A 110 8.76 8.26 -15.06
CA ASN A 110 8.49 6.84 -14.96
C ASN A 110 7.14 6.58 -14.25
N TRP A 111 6.61 5.36 -14.41
CA TRP A 111 5.35 4.96 -13.78
C TRP A 111 5.41 4.87 -12.25
N ILE A 112 6.61 4.73 -11.67
CA ILE A 112 6.80 4.74 -10.21
C ILE A 112 6.44 6.12 -9.64
N PHE A 113 6.71 7.19 -10.38
CA PHE A 113 6.30 8.55 -9.99
C PHE A 113 4.78 8.68 -9.92
N ALA A 114 4.06 8.24 -10.97
CA ALA A 114 2.59 8.25 -10.98
C ALA A 114 2.01 7.38 -9.84
N PHE A 115 2.59 6.21 -9.61
CA PHE A 115 2.21 5.35 -8.49
C PHE A 115 2.47 6.01 -7.12
N SER A 116 3.54 6.79 -6.99
CA SER A 116 3.84 7.52 -5.75
C SER A 116 2.79 8.59 -5.44
N ILE A 117 2.26 9.27 -6.45
CA ILE A 117 1.13 10.21 -6.29
C ILE A 117 -0.09 9.47 -5.74
N LEU A 118 -0.40 8.28 -6.27
CA LEU A 118 -1.48 7.44 -5.76
C LEU A 118 -1.25 7.03 -4.29
N MET A 119 -0.03 6.61 -3.94
CA MET A 119 0.30 6.24 -2.56
C MET A 119 0.19 7.40 -1.58
N ILE A 120 0.64 8.61 -1.98
CA ILE A 120 0.48 9.82 -1.18
C ILE A 120 -1.01 10.16 -1.02
N GLY A 121 -1.79 10.12 -2.11
CA GLY A 121 -3.24 10.30 -2.05
C GLY A 121 -3.91 9.32 -1.10
N TRP A 122 -3.48 8.07 -1.10
CA TRP A 122 -3.98 7.04 -0.18
C TRP A 122 -3.62 7.30 1.29
N LEU A 123 -2.40 7.75 1.57
CA LEU A 123 -2.01 8.18 2.91
C LEU A 123 -2.88 9.36 3.39
N VAL A 124 -3.08 10.37 2.55
CA VAL A 124 -3.93 11.53 2.85
C VAL A 124 -5.37 11.07 3.13
N GLY A 125 -5.96 10.26 2.24
CA GLY A 125 -7.32 9.75 2.42
C GLY A 125 -7.49 8.95 3.72
N THR A 126 -6.49 8.14 4.07
CA THR A 126 -6.46 7.37 5.31
C THR A 126 -6.38 8.27 6.55
N LEU A 127 -5.53 9.30 6.51
CA LEU A 127 -5.37 10.26 7.61
C LEU A 127 -6.64 11.10 7.81
N VAL A 128 -7.21 11.65 6.73
CA VAL A 128 -8.44 12.46 6.79
C VAL A 128 -9.60 11.63 7.35
N SER A 129 -9.80 10.42 6.82
CA SER A 129 -10.81 9.49 7.32
C SER A 129 -10.55 9.10 8.78
N ALA A 130 -9.28 8.89 9.17
CA ALA A 130 -8.93 8.62 10.56
C ALA A 130 -9.30 9.76 11.51
N VAL A 131 -9.05 11.02 11.13
CA VAL A 131 -9.35 12.20 11.95
C VAL A 131 -10.85 12.47 12.02
N ARG A 132 -11.59 12.31 10.92
CA ARG A 132 -13.06 12.53 10.87
C ARG A 132 -13.84 11.59 11.79
N TYR A 133 -13.33 10.37 11.97
CA TYR A 133 -13.97 9.29 12.72
C TYR A 133 -13.20 8.92 14.01
N ARG A 134 -12.48 9.88 14.58
CA ARG A 134 -11.98 9.83 15.98
C ARG A 134 -13.08 10.28 16.92
#